data_AF-A0A836W936-F1
#
_entry.id   AF-A0A836W936-F1
#
_cell.length_a   1.000
_cell.length_b   1.000
_cell.length_c   1.000
_cell.angle_alpha   90.00
_cell.angle_beta   90.00
_cell.angle_gamma   90.00
#
_symmetry.space_group_name_H-M   'P 1'
#
loop_
_entity.id
_entity.type
_entity.pdbx_description
1 polymer ?
#
loop_
_entity_poly.entity_id
_entity_poly.type
_entity_poly.pdbx_seq_one_letter_code
_entity_poly.pdbx_strand_id
1 'polypeptide(L)' 'MSIAYRPRVMKIAAICSTELEPFFKILGIDEICLVHRDRSELRKCVDEMIRRKDIAVVVVPLRMFESIRDLVES' A
#
# COMPACT_ATOMS: atom_id res chain seq x y z
N MET A 1 -27.22 25.62 1.69
CA MET A 1 -27.10 24.48 0.75
C MET A 1 -26.07 23.53 1.31
N SER A 2 -26.48 22.31 1.69
CA SER A 2 -25.56 21.27 2.17
C SER A 2 -24.82 20.68 0.97
N ILE A 3 -23.49 20.69 1.02
CA ILE A 3 -22.64 20.00 0.05
C ILE A 3 -22.97 18.51 0.21
N ALA A 4 -23.64 17.92 -0.78
CA ALA A 4 -23.89 16.48 -0.80
C ALA A 4 -22.54 15.75 -0.74
N TYR A 5 -22.23 15.15 0.40
CA TYR A 5 -21.04 14.33 0.57
C TYR A 5 -21.14 13.15 -0.41
N ARG A 6 -20.25 13.13 -1.41
CA ARG A 6 -20.05 11.96 -2.26
C ARG A 6 -18.86 11.20 -1.66
N PRO A 7 -19.06 10.01 -1.07
CA PRO A 7 -17.94 9.17 -0.67
C PRO A 7 -17.07 8.94 -1.91
N ARG A 8 -15.81 9.35 -1.85
CA ARG A 8 -14.83 8.87 -2.83
C ARG A 8 -14.52 7.44 -2.45
N VAL A 9 -14.77 6.50 -3.35
CA VAL A 9 -14.31 5.12 -3.19
C VAL A 9 -12.78 5.18 -3.14
N MET A 10 -12.22 4.86 -1.98
CA MET A 10 -10.78 4.78 -1.78
C MET A 10 -10.39 3.31 -1.64
N LYS A 11 -9.29 2.95 -2.28
CA LYS A 11 -8.77 1.59 -2.32
C LYS A 11 -7.88 1.29 -1.11
N ILE A 12 -7.79 0.03 -0.78
CA ILE A 12 -6.79 -0.53 0.12
C ILE A 12 -5.73 -1.23 -0.72
N ALA A 13 -4.48 -0.85 -0.52
CA ALA A 13 -3.34 -1.49 -1.16
C ALA A 13 -2.52 -2.31 -0.15
N ALA A 14 -1.81 -3.33 -0.62
CA ALA A 14 -0.82 -4.05 0.18
C ALA A 14 0.53 -4.13 -0.56
N ILE A 15 1.63 -4.02 0.17
CA ILE A 15 2.98 -4.28 -0.34
C ILE A 15 3.52 -5.49 0.40
N CYS A 16 3.80 -6.59 -0.29
CA CYS A 16 4.14 -7.84 0.38
C CYS A 16 5.06 -8.75 -0.45
N SER A 17 5.54 -9.85 0.15
CA SER A 17 6.20 -10.92 -0.59
C SER A 17 5.17 -11.81 -1.30
N THR A 18 5.61 -12.55 -2.31
CA THR A 18 4.79 -13.52 -3.06
C THR A 18 4.10 -14.55 -2.17
N GLU A 19 4.69 -14.89 -1.03
CA GLU A 19 4.13 -15.83 -0.05
C GLU A 19 2.85 -15.30 0.63
N LEU A 20 2.71 -13.98 0.76
CA LEU A 20 1.57 -13.34 1.43
C LEU A 20 0.49 -12.86 0.45
N GLU A 21 0.77 -12.86 -0.86
CA GLU A 21 -0.18 -12.46 -1.88
C GLU A 21 -1.54 -13.18 -1.77
N PRO A 22 -1.61 -14.51 -1.60
CA PRO A 22 -2.89 -15.20 -1.52
C PRO A 22 -3.74 -14.73 -0.35
N PHE A 23 -3.11 -14.40 0.78
CA PHE A 23 -3.79 -13.92 1.97
C PHE A 23 -4.45 -12.56 1.74
N PHE A 24 -3.74 -11.61 1.13
CA PHE A 24 -4.29 -10.30 0.81
C PHE A 24 -5.40 -10.36 -0.25
N LYS A 25 -5.30 -11.29 -1.22
CA LYS A 25 -6.39 -11.55 -2.17
C LYS A 25 -7.67 -12.03 -1.47
N ILE A 26 -7.55 -12.95 -0.50
CA ILE A 26 -8.70 -13.46 0.27
C ILE A 26 -9.34 -12.35 1.11
N LEU A 27 -8.54 -11.43 1.64
CA LEU A 27 -9.03 -10.28 2.41
C LEU A 27 -9.73 -9.21 1.57
N GLY A 28 -9.72 -9.34 0.23
CA GLY A 28 -10.33 -8.34 -0.66
C GLY A 28 -9.53 -7.04 -0.73
N ILE A 29 -8.21 -7.11 -0.57
CA ILE A 29 -7.33 -5.97 -0.86
C ILE A 29 -7.43 -5.64 -2.36
N ASP A 30 -7.71 -4.38 -2.69
CA ASP A 30 -7.95 -3.95 -4.06
C ASP A 30 -6.69 -4.08 -4.93
N GLU A 31 -5.52 -3.77 -4.37
CA GLU A 31 -4.26 -3.75 -5.11
C GLU A 31 -3.09 -4.32 -4.29
N ILE A 32 -2.26 -5.15 -4.93
CA ILE A 32 -1.13 -5.82 -4.27
C ILE A 32 0.14 -5.55 -5.08
N CYS A 33 1.12 -4.87 -4.46
CA CYS A 33 2.50 -4.80 -4.98
C CYS A 33 3.32 -5.95 -4.36
N LEU A 34 3.95 -6.75 -5.23
CA LEU A 34 4.83 -7.85 -4.84
C LEU A 34 6.28 -7.39 -4.87
N VAL A 35 7.03 -7.68 -3.80
CA VAL A 35 8.45 -7.27 -3.66
C VAL A 35 9.30 -8.47 -3.29
N HIS A 36 10.36 -8.71 -4.07
CA HIS A 36 11.19 -9.92 -3.97
C HIS A 36 12.48 -9.69 -3.16
N ARG A 37 12.37 -8.92 -2.06
CA ARG A 37 13.45 -8.51 -1.13
C ARG A 37 14.40 -7.42 -1.63
N ASP A 38 14.18 -6.83 -2.80
CA ASP A 38 14.93 -5.63 -3.19
C ASP A 38 14.39 -4.39 -2.46
N ARG A 39 15.25 -3.73 -1.67
CA ARG A 39 14.94 -2.47 -0.99
C ARG A 39 14.61 -1.36 -1.98
N SER A 40 15.20 -1.40 -3.18
CA SER A 40 14.95 -0.43 -4.24
C SER A 40 13.53 -0.57 -4.81
N GLU A 41 13.07 -1.79 -5.03
CA GLU A 41 11.69 -2.11 -5.44
C GLU A 41 10.69 -1.69 -4.36
N LEU A 42 10.98 -2.00 -3.10
CA LEU A 42 10.13 -1.61 -1.98
C LEU A 42 9.93 -0.10 -1.91
N ARG A 43 11.02 0.67 -2.01
CA ARG A 43 10.95 2.14 -2.02
C ARG A 43 10.12 2.66 -3.19
N LYS A 44 10.32 2.12 -4.40
CA LYS A 44 9.54 2.50 -5.58
C LYS A 44 8.05 2.25 -5.38
N CYS A 45 7.66 1.08 -4.88
CA CYS A 45 6.25 0.79 -4.62
C CYS A 45 5.65 1.72 -3.57
N VAL A 46 6.39 2.04 -2.50
CA VAL A 46 5.91 2.96 -1.47
C VAL A 46 5.73 4.37 -2.04
N ASP A 47 6.72 4.89 -2.77
CA ASP A 47 6.66 6.20 -3.43
C ASP A 47 5.49 6.29 -4.41
N GLU A 48 5.24 5.24 -5.19
CA GLU A 48 4.12 5.18 -6.11
C GLU A 48 2.78 5.21 -5.37
N MET A 49 2.64 4.43 -4.30
CA MET A 49 1.40 4.36 -3.51
C MET A 49 1.11 5.67 -2.76
N ILE A 50 2.13 6.35 -2.22
CA ILE A 50 1.97 7.65 -1.53
C ILE A 50 1.47 8.74 -2.49
N ARG A 51 1.92 8.72 -3.76
CA ARG A 51 1.53 9.73 -4.75
C ARG A 51 0.08 9.58 -5.22
N ARG A 52 -0.55 8.44 -4.95
CA ARG A 52 -1.90 8.12 -5.41
C ARG A 52 -2.96 8.68 -4.49
N LYS A 53 -3.91 9.40 -5.08
CA LYS A 53 -5.04 10.03 -4.37
C LYS A 53 -6.26 9.12 -4.24
N ASP A 54 -6.21 7.93 -4.84
CA ASP A 54 -7.27 6.92 -4.79
C ASP A 54 -7.02 5.83 -3.75
N ILE A 55 -5.93 5.90 -2.98
CA ILE A 55 -5.57 4.93 -1.93
C ILE A 55 -5.82 5.55 -0.56
N ALA A 56 -6.57 4.85 0.29
CA ALA A 56 -6.80 5.25 1.68
C ALA A 56 -5.79 4.62 2.64
N VAL A 57 -5.43 3.36 2.40
CA VAL A 57 -4.60 2.57 3.31
C VAL A 57 -3.62 1.73 2.51
N VAL A 58 -2.37 1.70 2.96
CA VAL A 58 -1.33 0.80 2.45
C VAL A 58 -0.92 -0.13 3.59
N VAL A 59 -1.12 -1.43 3.41
CA VAL A 59 -0.69 -2.47 4.36
C VAL A 59 0.70 -2.94 3.99
N VAL A 60 1.64 -2.87 4.93
CA VAL A 60 3.03 -3.31 4.72
C VAL A 60 3.45 -4.21 5.90
N PRO A 61 4.01 -5.41 5.66
CA PRO A 61 4.58 -6.23 6.70
C PRO A 61 5.65 -5.47 7.49
N LEU A 62 5.63 -5.58 8.82
CA LEU A 62 6.51 -4.83 9.71
C LEU A 62 8.00 -4.92 9.32
N ARG A 63 8.47 -6.13 8.99
CA ARG A 63 9.86 -6.37 8.55
C ARG A 63 10.25 -5.57 7.30
N MET A 64 9.30 -5.35 6.39
CA MET A 64 9.51 -4.54 5.19
C MET A 64 9.46 -3.05 5.54
N PHE A 65 8.47 -2.65 6.36
CA PHE A 65 8.30 -1.28 6.84
C PHE A 65 9.55 -0.73 7.54
N GLU A 66 10.21 -1.52 8.40
CA GLU A 66 11.44 -1.10 9.08
C GLU A 66 12.54 -0.61 8.11
N SER A 67 12.60 -1.18 6.90
CA SER A 67 13.61 -0.80 5.90
C SER A 67 13.31 0.50 5.14
N ILE A 68 12.08 1.00 5.25
CA ILE A 68 11.55 2.20 4.58
C ILE A 68 10.97 3.23 5.55
N ARG A 69 11.07 3.00 6.87
CA ARG A 69 10.50 3.88 7.89
C ARG A 69 10.89 5.35 7.67
N ASP A 70 12.17 5.59 7.39
CA ASP A 70 12.70 6.94 7.16
C ASP A 70 12.00 7.66 5.99
N LEU A 71 11.53 6.94 4.98
CA LEU A 71 10.82 7.49 3.82
C LEU A 71 9.37 7.88 4.14
N VAL A 72 8.77 7.25 5.15
CA VAL A 72 7.37 7.51 5.55
C VAL A 72 7.28 8.59 6.61
N GLU A 73 8.29 8.72 7.48
CA GLU A 73 8.34 9.70 8.57
C GLU A 73 8.94 11.06 8.17
N SER A 74 9.46 11.20 6.94
CA SER A 74 10.00 12.46 6.38
C SER A 74 8.92 13.36 5.79
#